data_AF-A0A4P6PIR7-F1
#
_entry.id   AF-A0A4P6PIR7-F1
#
_cell.length_a   1.000
_cell.length_b   1.000
_cell.length_c   1.000
_cell.angle_alpha   90.00
_cell.angle_beta   90.00
_cell.angle_gamma   90.00
#
_symmetry.space_group_name_H-M   'P 1'
#
loop_
_entity.id
_entity.type
_entity.pdbx_description
1 polymer ?
#
loop_
_entity_poly.entity_id
_entity_poly.type
_entity_poly.pdbx_seq_one_letter_code
_entity_poly.pdbx_strand_id
1 'polypeptide(L)'
;MDQDQKYENDVMFRPAVGTGLAVASGLSFFFLCMILPLVGPAGSRVEHAGKNKVAFLTVLLLTFVLAALSVFSKMGRRKIDGSPLPFFSFALCGVCLLTFVILLFDGFSI
;
A
#
# COMPACT_ATOMS: atom_id res chain seq x y z
N MET A 1 21.54 12.56 -25.95
CA MET A 1 20.34 13.27 -25.46
C MET A 1 19.16 12.28 -25.50
N ASP A 2 19.31 11.07 -24.93
CA ASP A 2 18.48 9.92 -25.35
C ASP A 2 17.81 9.17 -24.18
N GLN A 3 18.10 9.51 -22.93
CA GLN A 3 17.44 8.89 -21.77
C GLN A 3 16.13 9.59 -21.41
N ASP A 4 16.08 10.92 -21.44
CA ASP A 4 14.88 11.68 -21.06
C ASP A 4 13.64 11.37 -21.92
N GLN A 5 13.78 11.20 -23.24
CA GLN A 5 12.66 10.85 -24.13
C GLN A 5 12.14 9.42 -23.97
N LYS A 6 12.97 8.49 -23.48
CA LYS A 6 12.56 7.08 -23.30
C LYS A 6 11.66 6.93 -22.08
N TYR A 7 11.89 7.73 -21.02
CA TYR A 7 11.09 7.75 -19.80
C TYR A 7 9.80 8.56 -19.94
N GLU A 8 9.74 9.52 -20.86
CA GLU A 8 8.53 10.30 -21.14
C GLU A 8 7.41 9.44 -21.77
N ASN A 9 7.77 8.41 -22.53
CA ASN A 9 6.85 7.44 -23.14
C ASN A 9 6.49 6.27 -22.21
N ASP A 10 7.27 6.00 -21.15
CA ASP A 10 6.90 5.02 -20.14
C ASP A 10 5.84 5.62 -19.21
N VAL A 11 4.58 5.25 -19.46
CA VAL A 11 3.39 5.69 -18.70
C VAL A 11 3.63 5.62 -17.19
N MET A 12 4.43 4.66 -16.72
CA MET A 12 4.73 4.39 -15.31
C MET A 12 5.60 5.44 -14.60
N PHE A 13 6.38 6.24 -15.32
CA PHE A 13 7.27 7.26 -14.75
C PHE A 13 6.75 8.69 -14.88
N ARG A 14 5.50 8.87 -15.33
CA ARG A 14 4.87 10.19 -15.37
C ARG A 14 4.54 10.69 -13.96
N PRO A 15 4.73 12.00 -13.66
CA PRO A 15 4.38 12.60 -12.37
C PRO A 15 2.96 12.29 -11.93
N ALA A 16 2.02 12.34 -12.89
CA ALA A 16 0.61 12.08 -12.66
C ALA A 16 0.35 10.65 -12.15
N VAL A 17 1.09 9.65 -12.64
CA VAL A 17 0.92 8.25 -12.25
C VAL A 17 1.46 8.01 -10.83
N GLY A 18 2.62 8.56 -10.50
CA GLY A 18 3.16 8.49 -9.13
C GLY A 18 2.26 9.16 -8.08
N THR A 19 1.63 10.29 -8.43
CA THR A 19 0.65 10.96 -7.57
C THR A 19 -0.66 10.17 -7.49
N GLY A 20 -1.17 9.68 -8.62
CA GLY A 20 -2.38 8.85 -8.67
C GLY A 20 -2.25 7.56 -7.85
N LEU A 21 -1.13 6.85 -7.99
CA LEU A 21 -0.81 5.67 -7.18
C LEU A 21 -0.71 5.99 -5.68
N ALA A 22 -0.13 7.14 -5.32
CA ALA A 22 -0.05 7.55 -3.93
C ALA A 22 -1.44 7.85 -3.34
N VAL A 23 -2.30 8.58 -4.06
CA VAL A 23 -3.69 8.84 -3.65
C VAL A 23 -4.47 7.53 -3.55
N ALA A 24 -4.36 6.66 -4.55
CA ALA A 24 -4.98 5.33 -4.54
C ALA A 24 -4.53 4.50 -3.34
N SER A 25 -3.22 4.48 -3.04
CA SER A 25 -2.69 3.77 -1.86
C SER A 25 -3.23 4.33 -0.54
N GLY A 26 -3.38 5.65 -0.43
CA GLY A 26 -3.98 6.30 0.74
C GLY A 26 -5.45 5.96 0.91
N LEU A 27 -6.21 5.92 -0.20
CA LEU A 27 -7.61 5.50 -0.20
C LEU A 27 -7.76 4.02 0.18
N SER A 28 -6.93 3.14 -0.37
CA SER A 28 -6.92 1.72 0.00
C SER A 28 -6.57 1.52 1.48
N PHE A 29 -5.63 2.29 2.01
CA PHE A 29 -5.30 2.27 3.44
C PHE A 29 -6.46 2.77 4.32
N PHE A 30 -7.19 3.80 3.88
CA PHE A 30 -8.39 4.26 4.58
C PHE A 30 -9.44 3.14 4.67
N PHE A 31 -9.69 2.43 3.56
CA PHE A 31 -10.57 1.25 3.58
C PHE A 31 -10.03 0.15 4.49
N LEU A 32 -8.73 -0.13 4.47
CA LEU A 32 -8.08 -1.10 5.36
C LEU A 32 -8.37 -0.77 6.84
N CYS A 33 -8.25 0.49 7.24
CA CYS A 33 -8.57 0.95 8.59
C CYS A 33 -10.06 0.76 8.94
N MET A 34 -10.97 0.98 7.99
CA MET A 34 -12.41 0.74 8.20
C MET A 34 -12.75 -0.74 8.39
N ILE A 35 -12.04 -1.65 7.73
CA ILE A 35 -12.25 -3.09 7.86
C ILE A 35 -11.40 -3.73 8.95
N LEU A 36 -10.52 -2.99 9.62
CA LEU A 36 -9.70 -3.49 10.74
C LEU A 36 -10.53 -4.12 11.87
N PRO A 37 -11.71 -3.59 12.26
CA PRO A 37 -12.56 -4.22 13.26
C PRO A 37 -13.04 -5.64 12.90
N LEU A 38 -13.06 -6.03 11.61
CA LEU A 38 -13.45 -7.37 11.18
C LEU A 38 -12.46 -8.46 11.60
N VAL A 39 -11.19 -8.11 11.79
CA VAL A 39 -10.16 -9.04 12.28
C VAL A 39 -9.88 -8.90 13.77
N GLY A 40 -10.49 -7.91 14.43
CA GLY A 40 -10.39 -7.68 15.87
C GLY A 40 -11.21 -8.67 16.72
N PRO A 41 -11.23 -8.50 18.05
CA PRO A 41 -11.86 -9.45 18.99
C PRO A 41 -13.36 -9.65 18.76
N ALA A 42 -14.05 -8.62 18.24
CA ALA A 42 -15.46 -8.70 17.90
C ALA A 42 -15.70 -9.49 16.61
N GLY A 43 -14.81 -9.34 15.61
CA GLY A 43 -14.91 -10.01 14.31
C GLY A 43 -14.31 -11.43 14.28
N SER A 44 -13.49 -11.80 15.26
CA SER A 44 -12.94 -13.15 15.40
C SER A 44 -13.92 -14.16 16.00
N ARG A 45 -14.97 -13.70 16.68
CA ARG A 45 -15.94 -14.54 17.41
C ARG A 45 -17.20 -14.89 16.62
N VAL A 46 -17.25 -14.53 15.33
CA VAL A 46 -18.37 -14.86 14.44
C VAL A 46 -18.06 -16.09 13.58
N GLU A 47 -19.10 -16.82 13.17
CA GLU A 47 -19.00 -18.04 12.34
C GLU A 47 -18.21 -17.84 11.04
N HIS A 48 -18.12 -16.60 10.55
CA HIS A 48 -17.47 -16.22 9.29
C HIS A 48 -16.08 -15.55 9.49
N ALA A 49 -15.50 -15.62 10.68
CA ALA A 49 -14.23 -14.96 11.01
C ALA A 49 -13.07 -15.30 10.04
N GLY A 50 -12.99 -16.54 9.55
CA GLY A 50 -12.00 -16.94 8.56
C GLY A 50 -12.15 -16.19 7.22
N LYS A 51 -13.38 -16.03 6.73
CA LYS A 51 -13.68 -15.29 5.49
C LYS A 51 -13.34 -13.80 5.65
N ASN A 52 -13.61 -13.25 6.84
CA ASN A 52 -13.31 -11.87 7.19
C ASN A 52 -11.79 -11.59 7.21
N LYS A 53 -10.99 -12.52 7.78
CA LYS A 53 -9.52 -12.47 7.73
C LYS A 53 -8.99 -12.50 6.30
N VAL A 54 -9.55 -13.36 5.45
CA VAL A 54 -9.13 -13.43 4.03
C VAL A 54 -9.46 -12.12 3.31
N ALA A 55 -10.65 -11.55 3.51
CA ALA A 55 -11.01 -10.26 2.92
C ALA A 55 -10.12 -9.10 3.42
N PHE A 56 -9.72 -9.12 4.68
CA PHE A 56 -8.75 -8.16 5.21
C PHE A 56 -7.37 -8.32 4.56
N LEU A 57 -6.90 -9.56 4.41
CA LEU A 57 -5.61 -9.88 3.80
C LEU A 57 -5.56 -9.45 2.32
N THR A 58 -6.63 -9.63 1.54
CA THR A 58 -6.67 -9.21 0.13
C THR A 58 -6.55 -7.69 0.00
N VAL A 59 -7.27 -6.93 0.83
CA VAL A 59 -7.21 -5.45 0.84
C VAL A 59 -5.84 -4.97 1.31
N LEU A 60 -5.24 -5.64 2.29
CA LEU A 60 -3.89 -5.36 2.78
C LEU A 60 -2.85 -5.56 1.67
N LEU A 61 -2.89 -6.68 0.95
CA LEU A 61 -1.99 -6.95 -0.18
C LEU A 61 -2.17 -5.93 -1.30
N LEU A 62 -3.42 -5.58 -1.64
CA LEU A 62 -3.71 -4.57 -2.66
C LEU A 62 -3.15 -3.20 -2.28
N THR A 63 -3.32 -2.80 -1.01
CA THR A 63 -2.76 -1.55 -0.47
C THR A 63 -1.23 -1.57 -0.50
N PHE A 64 -0.61 -2.69 -0.13
CA PHE A 64 0.85 -2.87 -0.18
C PHE A 64 1.39 -2.76 -1.60
N VAL A 65 0.76 -3.41 -2.58
CA VAL A 65 1.15 -3.33 -4.00
C VAL A 65 1.03 -1.89 -4.50
N LEU A 66 -0.09 -1.20 -4.23
CA LEU A 66 -0.26 0.21 -4.60
C LEU A 66 0.81 1.12 -3.97
N ALA A 67 1.10 0.92 -2.68
CA ALA A 67 2.14 1.66 -1.98
C ALA A 67 3.51 1.39 -2.59
N ALA A 68 3.87 0.12 -2.83
CA ALA A 68 5.13 -0.27 -3.45
C ALA A 68 5.30 0.29 -4.86
N LEU A 69 4.26 0.24 -5.69
CA LEU A 69 4.25 0.84 -7.03
C LEU A 69 4.41 2.37 -6.97
N SER A 70 3.76 3.03 -6.00
CA SER A 70 3.92 4.48 -5.78
C SER A 70 5.36 4.84 -5.40
N VAL A 71 6.01 4.01 -4.55
CA VAL A 71 7.42 4.18 -4.17
C VAL A 71 8.31 3.91 -5.38
N PHE A 72 8.07 2.84 -6.15
CA PHE A 72 8.89 2.50 -7.31
C PHE A 72 8.84 3.60 -8.38
N SER A 73 7.64 4.10 -8.71
CA SER A 73 7.45 5.20 -9.65
C SER A 73 8.17 6.48 -9.20
N LYS A 74 8.08 6.85 -7.91
CA LYS A 74 8.76 8.03 -7.36
C LYS A 74 10.28 7.84 -7.18
N MET A 75 10.74 6.64 -6.85
CA MET A 75 12.15 6.31 -6.67
C MET A 75 12.89 6.26 -8.02
N GLY A 76 12.23 5.78 -9.08
CA GLY A 76 12.74 5.85 -10.44
C GLY A 76 12.99 7.29 -10.90
N ARG A 77 12.03 8.20 -10.66
CA ARG A 77 12.22 9.64 -10.95
C ARG A 77 13.26 10.31 -10.05
N ARG A 78 13.42 9.86 -8.80
CA ARG A 78 14.42 10.42 -7.88
C ARG A 78 15.85 10.31 -8.41
N LYS A 79 16.16 9.24 -9.15
CA LYS A 79 17.48 9.09 -9.80
C LYS A 79 17.77 10.19 -10.84
N ILE A 80 16.74 10.90 -11.31
CA ILE A 80 16.82 11.91 -12.36
C ILE A 80 16.62 13.32 -11.78
N ASP A 81 15.63 13.50 -10.89
CA ASP A 81 15.22 14.83 -10.36
C ASP A 81 15.83 15.22 -9.00
N GLY A 82 16.49 14.30 -8.28
CA GLY A 82 17.05 14.60 -6.94
C GLY A 82 16.02 14.91 -5.84
N SER A 83 14.72 14.74 -6.13
CA SER A 83 13.60 15.08 -5.24
C SER A 83 13.63 14.33 -3.87
N PRO A 84 13.05 14.91 -2.80
CA PRO A 84 12.99 14.29 -1.47
C PRO A 84 12.21 12.97 -1.46
N LEU A 85 12.59 12.08 -0.54
CA LEU A 85 11.98 10.75 -0.39
C LEU A 85 10.47 10.85 -0.10
N PRO A 86 9.63 9.99 -0.71
CA PRO A 86 8.20 9.95 -0.40
C PRO A 86 7.96 9.27 0.96
N PHE A 87 8.18 10.03 2.05
CA PHE A 87 8.01 9.57 3.43
C PHE A 87 6.64 8.93 3.66
N PHE A 88 5.56 9.50 3.13
CA PHE A 88 4.20 8.97 3.26
C PHE A 88 4.04 7.57 2.66
N SER A 89 4.53 7.35 1.43
CA SER A 89 4.44 6.03 0.78
C SER A 89 5.30 4.99 1.51
N PHE A 90 6.45 5.41 2.05
CA PHE A 90 7.33 4.55 2.84
C PHE A 90 6.70 4.17 4.18
N ALA A 91 6.09 5.14 4.87
CA ALA A 91 5.34 4.92 6.10
C ALA A 91 4.15 3.98 5.89
N LEU A 92 3.37 4.18 4.82
CA LEU A 92 2.28 3.26 4.45
C LEU A 92 2.77 1.84 4.20
N CYS A 93 3.91 1.68 3.51
CA CYS A 93 4.52 0.38 3.28
C CYS A 93 4.92 -0.29 4.61
N GLY A 94 5.54 0.47 5.52
CA GLY A 94 5.89 0.00 6.86
C GLY A 94 4.68 -0.40 7.70
N VAL A 95 3.61 0.40 7.69
CA VAL A 95 2.36 0.08 8.40
C VAL A 95 1.70 -1.17 7.80
N CYS A 96 1.71 -1.33 6.47
CA CYS A 96 1.19 -2.54 5.83
C CYS A 96 1.97 -3.79 6.25
N LEU A 97 3.30 -3.74 6.28
CA LEU A 97 4.14 -4.84 6.75
C LEU A 97 3.89 -5.15 8.22
N LEU A 98 3.81 -4.12 9.08
CA LEU A 98 3.50 -4.29 10.50
C LEU A 98 2.13 -4.96 10.68
N THR A 99 1.12 -4.48 9.95
CA THR A 99 -0.24 -5.07 9.98
C THR A 99 -0.25 -6.51 9.49
N PHE A 100 0.54 -6.83 8.46
CA PHE A 100 0.70 -8.20 7.96
C PHE A 100 1.33 -9.12 9.01
N VAL A 101 2.37 -8.64 9.70
CA VAL A 101 3.02 -9.39 10.78
C VAL A 101 2.05 -9.64 11.93
N ILE A 102 1.31 -8.62 12.38
CA ILE A 102 0.32 -8.78 13.47
C ILE A 102 -0.76 -9.79 13.06
N LEU A 103 -1.22 -9.77 11.80
CA LEU A 103 -2.20 -10.72 11.28
C LEU A 103 -1.66 -12.15 11.29
N LEU A 104 -0.38 -12.36 10.92
CA LEU A 104 0.28 -13.69 10.95
C LEU A 104 0.40 -14.26 12.37
N PHE A 105 0.64 -13.41 13.37
CA PHE A 105 0.71 -13.83 14.77
C PHE A 105 -0.67 -13.91 15.44
N ASP A 106 -1.75 -13.77 14.68
CA ASP A 106 -3.12 -13.78 15.18
C ASP A 106 -3.36 -12.71 16.27
N GLY A 107 -2.53 -11.66 16.30
CA GLY A 107 -2.50 -10.65 17.36
C GLY A 107 -3.76 -9.78 17.42
N PHE A 108 -4.58 -9.78 16.37
CA PHE A 108 -5.89 -9.11 16.36
C PHE A 108 -7.00 -9.94 17.02
N SER A 109 -6.80 -11.25 17.21
CA SER A 109 -7.80 -12.17 17.77
C SER A 109 -7.66 -12.41 19.29
N ILE A 110 -6.66 -11.78 19.93
CA ILE A 110 -6.40 -11.88 21.38
C ILE A 110 -7.44 -11.09 22.19
#